data_AF-A0A8H7QM06-F1
#
_entry.id   AF-A0A8H7QM06-F1
#
_cell.length_a   1.000
_cell.length_b   1.000
_cell.length_c   1.000
_cell.angle_alpha   90.00
_cell.angle_beta   90.00
_cell.angle_gamma   90.00
#
_symmetry.space_group_name_H-M   'P 1'
#
loop_
_entity.id
_entity.type
_entity.pdbx_description
1 polymer ?
#
loop_
_entity_poly.entity_id
_entity_poly.type
_entity_poly.pdbx_seq_one_letter_code
_entity_poly.pdbx_strand_id
1 'polypeptide(L)'
;MKVAHNSLLHFKEVLSHWPAGLDQNCYELFQFIIPTKYKPGTDEISKEVLKDERVIDFIVTTVVGCHGLSIYTTKASEWIDGKKADMVYAPIVKAAITLPPALVEVQNTVDKPFIRHNTLSKTVTANYMKLLPSTHWAQAVYFLDEKTIKQSLLETPLVPLVAIEYVFSKQQQSLFGLEKKDDPIVMMIYSICKKALAGQISIDERTVNALLDVFSNTNNQFKRIIDAVELDGQDLKRIKQYALDSARYMRSCSARHPKHTA
;
A
#
# COMPACT_ATOMS: atom_id res chain seq x y z
N MET A 1 -22.91 1.28 -14.27
CA MET A 1 -22.95 2.62 -13.61
C MET A 1 -23.35 2.59 -12.12
N LYS A 2 -24.25 1.71 -11.65
CA LYS A 2 -24.68 1.71 -10.23
C LYS A 2 -23.70 1.10 -9.21
N VAL A 3 -22.80 0.20 -9.62
CA VAL A 3 -21.92 -0.54 -8.69
C VAL A 3 -20.76 0.31 -8.16
N ALA A 4 -20.09 1.09 -9.02
CA ALA A 4 -18.98 1.95 -8.62
C ALA A 4 -19.42 3.12 -7.70
N HIS A 5 -20.66 3.60 -7.85
CA HIS A 5 -21.18 4.67 -7.01
C HIS A 5 -21.48 4.19 -5.58
N ASN A 6 -21.98 2.95 -5.42
CA ASN A 6 -22.21 2.36 -4.11
C ASN A 6 -20.91 2.05 -3.35
N SER A 7 -19.85 1.62 -4.04
CA SER A 7 -18.54 1.40 -3.40
C SER A 7 -17.94 2.71 -2.87
N LEU A 8 -17.95 3.80 -3.65
CA LEU A 8 -17.42 5.11 -3.24
C LEU A 8 -18.22 5.76 -2.09
N LEU A 9 -19.55 5.62 -2.09
CA LEU A 9 -20.39 6.13 -1.00
C LEU A 9 -20.15 5.38 0.31
N HIS A 10 -19.94 4.07 0.26
CA HIS A 10 -19.69 3.26 1.46
C HIS A 10 -18.24 3.34 1.96
N PHE A 11 -17.26 3.63 1.09
CA PHE A 11 -15.91 3.98 1.55
C PHE A 11 -15.88 5.24 2.40
N LYS A 12 -16.74 6.22 2.12
CA LYS A 12 -16.93 7.38 3.01
C LYS A 12 -17.49 6.98 4.39
N GLU A 13 -18.29 5.92 4.45
CA GLU A 13 -18.87 5.37 5.69
C GLU A 13 -17.86 4.53 6.49
N VAL A 14 -16.99 3.77 5.82
CA VAL A 14 -15.84 3.09 6.48
C VAL A 14 -14.84 4.13 7.02
N LEU A 15 -14.58 5.20 6.26
CA LEU A 15 -13.75 6.32 6.69
C LEU A 15 -14.43 7.19 7.77
N SER A 16 -15.77 7.20 7.90
CA SER A 16 -16.47 7.97 8.93
C SER A 16 -16.41 7.34 10.32
N HIS A 17 -16.07 6.04 10.42
CA HIS A 17 -15.78 5.36 11.68
C HIS A 17 -14.30 5.50 12.09
N TRP A 18 -13.48 6.18 11.28
CA TRP A 18 -12.13 6.55 11.65
C TRP A 18 -12.19 7.53 12.83
N PRO A 19 -11.42 7.31 13.92
CA PRO A 19 -11.43 8.24 15.03
C PRO A 19 -11.02 9.62 14.53
N ALA A 20 -11.93 10.58 14.66
CA ALA A 20 -11.66 12.01 14.55
C ALA A 20 -10.71 12.42 15.71
N GLY A 21 -9.45 12.03 15.56
CA GLY A 21 -8.38 12.21 16.54
C GLY A 21 -7.10 12.60 15.81
N LEU A 22 -7.20 13.65 15.00
CA LEU A 22 -6.05 14.41 14.51
C LEU A 22 -5.45 15.14 15.72
N ASP A 23 -4.34 14.66 16.28
CA ASP A 23 -3.25 15.57 16.67
C ASP A 23 -1.96 14.87 17.17
N GLN A 24 -2.04 13.70 17.83
CA GLN A 24 -0.81 13.03 18.32
C GLN A 24 -0.39 11.79 17.52
N ASN A 25 -1.37 10.98 17.09
CA ASN A 25 -1.13 9.68 16.46
C ASN A 25 -0.57 9.81 15.02
N CYS A 26 -0.90 10.90 14.33
CA CYS A 26 -0.40 11.18 12.99
C CYS A 26 1.09 11.55 13.02
N TYR A 27 1.51 12.38 13.98
CA TYR A 27 2.89 12.82 14.06
C TYR A 27 3.83 11.63 14.27
N GLU A 28 3.55 10.76 15.24
CA GLU A 28 4.35 9.54 15.45
C GLU A 28 4.41 8.63 14.22
N LEU A 29 3.34 8.58 13.44
CA LEU A 29 3.30 7.76 12.22
C LEU A 29 4.19 8.33 11.12
N PHE A 30 4.22 9.66 10.97
CA PHE A 30 5.18 10.33 10.07
C PHE A 30 6.62 10.14 10.53
N GLN A 31 6.84 10.01 11.85
CA GLN A 31 8.14 9.68 12.43
C GLN A 31 8.46 8.19 12.41
N PHE A 32 7.55 7.32 11.97
CA PHE A 32 7.84 5.90 11.89
C PHE A 32 8.68 5.60 10.65
N ILE A 33 9.76 4.83 10.83
CA ILE A 33 10.61 4.33 9.75
C ILE A 33 10.53 2.82 9.76
N ILE A 34 10.11 2.27 8.63
CA ILE A 34 10.12 0.84 8.37
C ILE A 34 11.58 0.39 8.15
N PRO A 35 12.09 -0.61 8.86
CA PRO A 35 13.42 -1.16 8.62
C PRO A 35 13.61 -1.60 7.17
N THR A 36 14.84 -1.50 6.66
CA THR A 36 15.15 -1.79 5.25
C THR A 36 14.75 -3.20 4.83
N LYS A 37 14.84 -4.18 5.75
CA LYS A 37 14.45 -5.57 5.51
C LYS A 37 12.93 -5.77 5.37
N TYR A 38 12.13 -4.84 5.93
CA TYR A 38 10.67 -4.91 5.94
C TYR A 38 10.00 -3.85 5.06
N LYS A 39 10.68 -3.35 4.01
CA LYS A 39 10.08 -2.35 3.11
C LYS A 39 8.72 -2.82 2.60
N PRO A 40 7.68 -1.95 2.53
CA PRO A 40 6.40 -2.34 1.95
C PRO A 40 6.58 -2.98 0.58
N GLY A 41 5.79 -4.02 0.25
CA GLY A 41 5.96 -4.80 -0.97
C GLY A 41 6.97 -5.96 -0.85
N THR A 42 7.71 -6.09 0.26
CA THR A 42 8.46 -7.31 0.57
C THR A 42 7.59 -8.37 1.24
N ASP A 43 8.01 -9.63 1.16
CA ASP A 43 7.24 -10.81 1.59
C ASP A 43 6.60 -10.66 2.97
N GLU A 44 7.42 -10.43 4.00
CA GLU A 44 6.99 -10.46 5.40
C GLU A 44 6.00 -9.34 5.72
N ILE A 45 6.34 -8.08 5.40
CA ILE A 45 5.49 -6.94 5.75
C ILE A 45 4.21 -6.91 4.92
N SER A 46 4.27 -7.35 3.66
CA SER A 46 3.10 -7.36 2.79
C SER A 46 2.08 -8.36 3.30
N LYS A 47 2.53 -9.53 3.80
CA LYS A 47 1.67 -10.50 4.47
C LYS A 47 1.02 -9.94 5.73
N GLU A 48 1.73 -9.16 6.53
CA GLU A 48 1.14 -8.50 7.71
C GLU A 48 0.08 -7.46 7.33
N VAL A 49 0.32 -6.67 6.28
CA VAL A 49 -0.69 -5.73 5.74
C VAL A 49 -1.90 -6.48 5.19
N LEU A 50 -1.69 -7.56 4.44
CA LEU A 50 -2.75 -8.35 3.80
C LEU A 50 -3.57 -9.21 4.78
N LYS A 51 -3.18 -9.32 6.05
CA LYS A 51 -3.96 -9.97 7.12
C LYS A 51 -4.95 -9.03 7.80
N ASP A 52 -4.80 -7.71 7.65
CA ASP A 52 -5.70 -6.74 8.26
C ASP A 52 -7.10 -6.86 7.63
N GLU A 53 -8.13 -6.98 8.46
CA GLU A 53 -9.52 -7.21 8.02
C GLU A 53 -10.02 -6.13 7.04
N ARG A 54 -9.57 -4.89 7.21
CA ARG A 54 -9.95 -3.77 6.32
C ARG A 54 -9.32 -3.95 4.95
N VAL A 55 -8.08 -4.45 4.89
CA VAL A 55 -7.38 -4.74 3.64
C VAL A 55 -8.01 -5.94 2.93
N ILE A 56 -8.40 -6.98 3.68
CA ILE A 56 -9.16 -8.12 3.14
C ILE A 56 -10.46 -7.63 2.51
N ASP A 57 -11.21 -6.79 3.21
CA ASP A 57 -12.46 -6.22 2.72
C ASP A 57 -12.26 -5.38 1.45
N PHE A 58 -11.20 -4.56 1.39
CA PHE A 58 -10.87 -3.82 0.16
C PHE A 58 -10.64 -4.73 -1.04
N ILE A 59 -9.88 -5.81 -0.85
CA ILE A 59 -9.54 -6.73 -1.93
C ILE A 59 -10.79 -7.50 -2.37
N VAL A 60 -11.46 -8.15 -1.42
CA VAL A 60 -12.60 -9.03 -1.70
C VAL A 60 -13.76 -8.24 -2.28
N THR A 61 -14.10 -7.07 -1.74
CA THR A 61 -15.20 -6.26 -2.29
C THR A 61 -14.91 -5.76 -3.70
N THR A 62 -13.64 -5.58 -4.04
CA THR A 62 -13.24 -5.19 -5.40
C THR A 62 -13.32 -6.36 -6.39
N VAL A 63 -12.88 -7.56 -6.00
CA VAL A 63 -12.76 -8.70 -6.95
C VAL A 63 -13.97 -9.63 -6.95
N VAL A 64 -14.66 -9.78 -5.82
CA VAL A 64 -15.87 -10.62 -5.65
C VAL A 64 -17.15 -9.77 -5.66
N GLY A 65 -17.06 -8.50 -5.25
CA GLY A 65 -18.19 -7.58 -5.13
C GLY A 65 -18.66 -7.39 -3.69
N CYS A 66 -19.66 -6.51 -3.48
CA CYS A 66 -20.11 -6.07 -2.16
C CYS A 66 -20.59 -7.19 -1.22
N HIS A 67 -20.99 -8.35 -1.77
CA HIS A 67 -21.41 -9.50 -0.98
C HIS A 67 -20.27 -10.14 -0.17
N GLY A 68 -19.00 -9.87 -0.51
CA GLY A 68 -17.86 -10.40 0.21
C GLY A 68 -17.41 -9.56 1.42
N LEU A 69 -18.04 -8.41 1.68
CA LEU A 69 -17.68 -7.51 2.78
C LEU A 69 -17.84 -8.21 4.14
N SER A 70 -16.78 -8.16 4.94
CA SER A 70 -16.72 -8.62 6.34
C SER A 70 -17.13 -10.08 6.54
N ILE A 71 -17.09 -10.89 5.48
CA ILE A 71 -17.39 -12.32 5.52
C ILE A 71 -16.24 -13.19 5.01
N TYR A 72 -15.10 -12.61 4.66
CA TYR A 72 -13.89 -13.33 4.28
C TYR A 72 -12.86 -13.30 5.41
N THR A 73 -12.06 -14.36 5.49
CA THR A 73 -10.93 -14.44 6.41
C THR A 73 -9.76 -15.15 5.74
N THR A 74 -8.57 -15.04 6.33
CA THR A 74 -7.38 -15.74 5.87
C THR A 74 -7.50 -17.25 6.09
N LYS A 75 -6.99 -18.03 5.13
CA LYS A 75 -6.88 -19.49 5.20
C LYS A 75 -5.44 -19.92 4.98
N ALA A 76 -5.18 -21.22 5.20
CA ALA A 76 -3.90 -21.81 4.83
C ALA A 76 -3.60 -21.55 3.35
N SER A 77 -2.39 -21.05 3.08
CA SER A 77 -1.94 -20.66 1.75
C SER A 77 -0.94 -21.65 1.13
N GLU A 78 -0.75 -22.81 1.77
CA GLU A 78 0.14 -23.87 1.32
C GLU A 78 -0.69 -25.08 0.85
N TRP A 79 -0.32 -25.63 -0.31
CA TRP A 79 -0.95 -26.81 -0.90
C TRP A 79 -0.10 -28.06 -0.70
N ILE A 80 -0.71 -29.23 -0.93
CA ILE A 80 -0.07 -30.55 -0.78
C ILE A 80 1.16 -30.76 -1.67
N ASP A 81 1.31 -29.98 -2.74
CA ASP A 81 2.47 -30.01 -3.64
C ASP A 81 3.62 -29.11 -3.15
N GLY A 82 3.49 -28.51 -1.96
CA GLY A 82 4.48 -27.61 -1.36
C GLY A 82 4.46 -26.21 -1.98
N LYS A 83 3.57 -25.92 -2.94
CA LYS A 83 3.39 -24.56 -3.44
C LYS A 83 2.68 -23.72 -2.39
N LYS A 84 3.00 -22.44 -2.40
CA LYS A 84 2.47 -21.47 -1.46
C LYS A 84 2.13 -20.18 -2.16
N ALA A 85 0.95 -19.67 -1.87
CA ALA A 85 0.53 -18.33 -2.22
C ALA A 85 0.85 -17.40 -1.07
N ASP A 86 1.00 -16.12 -1.37
CA ASP A 86 1.19 -15.14 -0.33
C ASP A 86 -0.01 -15.12 0.60
N MET A 87 -1.24 -14.97 0.08
CA MET A 87 -2.46 -15.00 0.88
C MET A 87 -3.63 -15.70 0.17
N VAL A 88 -4.43 -16.44 0.94
CA VAL A 88 -5.69 -17.03 0.49
C VAL A 88 -6.81 -16.55 1.40
N TYR A 89 -7.85 -15.96 0.81
CA TYR A 89 -9.05 -15.54 1.50
C TYR A 89 -10.22 -16.44 1.11
N ALA A 90 -11.00 -16.86 2.11
CA ALA A 90 -12.21 -17.64 1.88
C ALA A 90 -13.35 -17.18 2.78
N PRO A 91 -14.63 -17.38 2.35
CA PRO A 91 -15.78 -17.07 3.18
C PRO A 91 -15.77 -17.79 4.53
N ILE A 92 -16.24 -17.11 5.58
CA ILE A 92 -16.27 -17.59 6.98
C ILE A 92 -17.38 -18.65 7.20
N VAL A 93 -18.44 -18.68 6.38
CA VAL A 93 -19.65 -19.50 6.64
C VAL A 93 -19.95 -20.50 5.51
N LYS A 94 -20.41 -21.71 5.88
CA LYS A 94 -21.01 -22.73 5.00
C LYS A 94 -22.25 -22.26 4.21
N ALA A 95 -22.77 -21.06 4.46
CA ALA A 95 -23.90 -20.48 3.72
C ALA A 95 -23.46 -19.67 2.48
N ALA A 96 -22.17 -19.38 2.35
CA ALA A 96 -21.57 -18.65 1.22
C ALA A 96 -21.01 -19.60 0.14
N ILE A 97 -21.63 -20.78 -0.05
CA ILE A 97 -21.18 -21.83 -0.98
C ILE A 97 -21.04 -21.32 -2.43
N THR A 98 -21.62 -20.15 -2.75
CA THR A 98 -21.58 -19.52 -4.06
C THR A 98 -20.43 -18.53 -4.27
N LEU A 99 -19.78 -18.04 -3.20
CA LEU A 99 -18.74 -17.02 -3.34
C LEU A 99 -17.36 -17.66 -3.48
N PRO A 100 -16.57 -17.30 -4.52
CA PRO A 100 -15.28 -17.93 -4.76
C PRO A 100 -14.22 -17.49 -3.73
N PRO A 101 -13.23 -18.33 -3.42
CA PRO A 101 -12.05 -17.87 -2.71
C PRO A 101 -11.28 -16.83 -3.54
N ALA A 102 -10.53 -15.97 -2.87
CA ALA A 102 -9.62 -15.01 -3.51
C ALA A 102 -8.18 -15.35 -3.12
N LEU A 103 -7.28 -15.34 -4.11
CA LEU A 103 -5.85 -15.56 -3.93
C LEU A 103 -5.13 -14.27 -4.27
N VAL A 104 -4.18 -13.87 -3.41
CA VAL A 104 -3.38 -12.66 -3.57
C VAL A 104 -1.92 -13.03 -3.58
N GLU A 105 -1.18 -12.54 -4.58
CA GLU A 105 0.27 -12.65 -4.70
C GLU A 105 0.88 -11.26 -4.77
N VAL A 106 1.98 -11.04 -4.05
CA VAL A 106 2.77 -9.81 -4.07
C VAL A 106 4.14 -10.13 -4.65
N GLN A 107 4.45 -9.52 -5.79
CA GLN A 107 5.71 -9.75 -6.49
C GLN A 107 6.54 -8.47 -6.51
N ASN A 108 7.70 -8.50 -5.87
CA ASN A 108 8.62 -7.35 -5.84
C ASN A 108 9.25 -7.09 -7.22
N THR A 109 9.46 -8.13 -8.03
CA THR A 109 9.96 -7.98 -9.39
C THR A 109 9.05 -8.74 -10.33
N VAL A 110 8.40 -8.01 -11.24
CA VAL A 110 7.57 -8.61 -12.28
C VAL A 110 8.40 -8.78 -13.54
N ASP A 111 8.79 -10.01 -13.84
CA ASP A 111 9.58 -10.33 -15.02
C ASP A 111 8.70 -10.62 -16.26
N LYS A 112 9.30 -10.52 -17.45
CA LYS A 112 8.59 -10.80 -18.71
C LYS A 112 8.02 -12.22 -18.78
N PRO A 113 8.67 -13.28 -18.25
CA PRO A 113 8.07 -14.60 -18.09
C PRO A 113 6.77 -14.61 -17.29
N PHE A 114 6.67 -13.86 -16.19
CA PHE A 114 5.44 -13.75 -15.39
C PHE A 114 4.27 -13.12 -16.18
N ILE A 115 4.56 -12.15 -17.06
CA ILE A 115 3.53 -11.45 -17.87
C ILE A 115 3.28 -12.15 -19.23
N ARG A 116 4.22 -12.94 -19.76
CA ARG A 116 4.12 -13.58 -21.08
C ARG A 116 3.18 -14.80 -21.07
N HIS A 117 1.89 -14.53 -21.30
CA HIS A 117 1.13 -15.11 -22.43
C HIS A 117 -0.29 -14.51 -22.55
N ASN A 118 -0.49 -13.27 -22.12
CA ASN A 118 -1.83 -12.82 -21.77
C ASN A 118 -2.14 -11.46 -22.40
N THR A 119 -3.07 -11.45 -23.38
CA THR A 119 -3.64 -10.22 -23.94
C THR A 119 -4.33 -9.47 -22.81
N LEU A 120 -3.69 -8.40 -22.33
CA LEU A 120 -4.18 -7.57 -21.24
C LEU A 120 -5.41 -6.80 -21.73
N SER A 121 -6.59 -7.19 -21.26
CA SER A 121 -7.81 -6.42 -21.51
C SER A 121 -8.06 -5.45 -20.35
N LYS A 122 -8.52 -4.24 -20.67
CA LYS A 122 -8.98 -3.29 -19.65
C LYS A 122 -10.29 -3.83 -19.07
N THR A 123 -10.42 -3.83 -17.74
CA THR A 123 -11.71 -4.14 -17.12
C THR A 123 -12.67 -2.97 -17.33
N VAL A 124 -13.97 -3.27 -17.53
CA VAL A 124 -15.02 -2.24 -17.70
C VAL A 124 -15.31 -1.51 -16.37
N THR A 125 -14.93 -2.09 -15.24
CA THR A 125 -15.30 -1.63 -13.90
C THR A 125 -14.15 -0.99 -13.11
N ALA A 126 -12.89 -1.30 -13.41
CA ALA A 126 -11.73 -0.79 -12.68
C ALA A 126 -10.56 -0.49 -13.62
N ASN A 127 -10.49 0.75 -14.12
CA ASN A 127 -9.46 1.18 -15.09
C ASN A 127 -8.01 1.08 -14.57
N TYR A 128 -7.82 0.86 -13.27
CA TYR A 128 -6.55 0.66 -12.60
C TYR A 128 -6.11 -0.81 -12.49
N MET A 129 -6.89 -1.77 -13.01
CA MET A 129 -6.55 -3.19 -13.04
C MET A 129 -6.63 -3.75 -14.46
N LYS A 130 -5.75 -4.69 -14.78
CA LYS A 130 -5.80 -5.47 -16.01
C LYS A 130 -6.37 -6.85 -15.72
N LEU A 131 -7.28 -7.30 -16.58
CA LEU A 131 -7.76 -8.68 -16.57
C LEU A 131 -6.80 -9.53 -17.41
N LEU A 132 -6.21 -10.53 -16.76
CA LEU A 132 -5.44 -11.58 -17.40
C LEU A 132 -6.39 -12.71 -17.82
N PRO A 133 -6.18 -13.33 -19.00
CA PRO A 133 -6.73 -14.63 -19.32
C PRO A 133 -6.54 -15.60 -18.17
N SER A 134 -7.67 -16.13 -17.72
CA SER A 134 -7.71 -17.13 -16.67
C SER A 134 -7.73 -18.51 -17.32
N THR A 135 -6.88 -19.42 -16.85
CA THR A 135 -7.07 -20.84 -17.14
C THR A 135 -8.17 -21.39 -16.22
N HIS A 136 -8.74 -22.55 -16.53
CA HIS A 136 -9.99 -23.07 -15.95
C HIS A 136 -10.07 -23.15 -14.40
N TRP A 137 -8.98 -22.91 -13.66
CA TRP A 137 -8.96 -22.97 -12.20
C TRP A 137 -9.34 -21.66 -11.50
N ALA A 138 -9.34 -20.50 -12.19
CA ALA A 138 -9.75 -19.23 -11.63
C ALA A 138 -10.91 -18.61 -12.43
N GLN A 139 -11.78 -17.86 -11.76
CA GLN A 139 -12.88 -17.16 -12.43
C GLN A 139 -12.40 -15.89 -13.14
N ALA A 140 -11.44 -15.20 -12.54
CA ALA A 140 -10.78 -14.02 -13.07
C ALA A 140 -9.40 -13.88 -12.43
N VAL A 141 -8.44 -13.35 -13.18
CA VAL A 141 -7.11 -13.03 -12.67
C VAL A 141 -6.84 -11.56 -12.93
N TYR A 142 -6.62 -10.79 -11.86
CA TYR A 142 -6.38 -9.36 -11.95
C TYR A 142 -4.91 -9.05 -11.69
N PHE A 143 -4.38 -8.09 -12.44
CA PHE A 143 -3.01 -7.62 -12.32
C PHE A 143 -2.97 -6.11 -12.09
N LEU A 144 -2.20 -5.71 -11.09
CA LEU A 144 -1.88 -4.34 -10.77
C LEU A 144 -0.36 -4.17 -10.80
N ASP A 145 0.07 -3.02 -11.30
CA ASP A 145 1.44 -2.51 -11.27
C ASP A 145 1.41 -0.97 -11.24
N GLU A 146 2.57 -0.35 -11.01
CA GLU A 146 2.73 1.10 -11.04
C GLU A 146 2.16 1.75 -12.32
N LYS A 147 2.22 1.07 -13.48
CA LYS A 147 1.74 1.60 -14.76
C LYS A 147 0.23 1.59 -14.86
N THR A 148 -0.43 0.56 -14.34
CA THR A 148 -1.89 0.41 -14.33
C THR A 148 -2.56 1.43 -13.43
N ILE A 149 -1.95 1.74 -12.28
CA ILE A 149 -2.55 2.66 -11.30
C ILE A 149 -2.26 4.14 -11.60
N LYS A 150 -1.34 4.45 -12.53
CA LYS A 150 -0.84 5.81 -12.79
C LYS A 150 -1.94 6.87 -12.94
N GLN A 151 -3.02 6.55 -13.67
CA GLN A 151 -4.12 7.49 -13.87
C GLN A 151 -4.95 7.68 -12.59
N SER A 152 -5.22 6.61 -11.86
CA SER A 152 -6.01 6.65 -10.62
C SER A 152 -5.24 7.26 -9.45
N LEU A 153 -3.93 7.44 -9.56
CA LEU A 153 -3.15 8.25 -8.61
C LEU A 153 -3.53 9.74 -8.64
N LEU A 154 -4.26 10.22 -9.65
CA LEU A 154 -4.76 11.60 -9.67
C LEU A 154 -5.98 11.80 -8.77
N GLU A 155 -6.67 10.72 -8.39
CA GLU A 155 -7.83 10.77 -7.51
C GLU A 155 -7.42 11.08 -6.06
N THR A 156 -8.32 11.74 -5.31
CA THR A 156 -8.15 12.01 -3.89
C THR A 156 -9.52 11.93 -3.18
N PRO A 157 -9.70 11.06 -2.16
CA PRO A 157 -8.76 10.03 -1.71
C PRO A 157 -8.50 8.95 -2.78
N LEU A 158 -7.43 8.19 -2.64
CA LEU A 158 -7.13 7.06 -3.52
C LEU A 158 -8.15 5.93 -3.35
N VAL A 159 -8.43 5.24 -4.45
CA VAL A 159 -9.16 3.97 -4.40
C VAL A 159 -8.34 2.95 -3.59
N PRO A 160 -8.94 2.11 -2.74
CA PRO A 160 -8.16 1.27 -1.82
C PRO A 160 -7.09 0.37 -2.44
N LEU A 161 -7.43 -0.36 -3.52
CA LEU A 161 -6.44 -1.19 -4.21
C LEU A 161 -5.32 -0.36 -4.86
N VAL A 162 -5.63 0.86 -5.31
CA VAL A 162 -4.64 1.79 -5.85
C VAL A 162 -3.68 2.24 -4.75
N ALA A 163 -4.18 2.52 -3.54
CA ALA A 163 -3.35 2.87 -2.39
C ALA A 163 -2.44 1.72 -1.93
N ILE A 164 -2.97 0.48 -1.89
CA ILE A 164 -2.19 -0.72 -1.56
C ILE A 164 -1.07 -0.91 -2.58
N GLU A 165 -1.40 -0.95 -3.87
CA GLU A 165 -0.43 -1.09 -4.96
C GLU A 165 0.59 0.05 -4.93
N TYR A 166 0.15 1.30 -4.72
CA TYR A 166 1.04 2.45 -4.63
C TYR A 166 2.07 2.28 -3.50
N VAL A 167 1.66 1.85 -2.31
CA VAL A 167 2.58 1.66 -1.18
C VAL A 167 3.55 0.50 -1.45
N PHE A 168 3.04 -0.63 -1.96
CA PHE A 168 3.86 -1.81 -2.26
C PHE A 168 4.85 -1.60 -3.41
N SER A 169 4.48 -0.81 -4.43
CA SER A 169 5.37 -0.47 -5.54
C SER A 169 6.40 0.60 -5.17
N LYS A 170 6.04 1.60 -4.34
CA LYS A 170 6.97 2.68 -3.98
C LYS A 170 8.01 2.28 -2.94
N GLN A 171 7.72 1.28 -2.10
CA GLN A 171 8.64 0.69 -1.12
C GLN A 171 9.38 1.70 -0.22
N GLN A 172 8.73 2.84 0.05
CA GLN A 172 9.35 3.88 0.89
C GLN A 172 9.32 3.46 2.35
N GLN A 173 10.41 3.70 3.08
CA GLN A 173 10.50 3.34 4.49
C GLN A 173 9.76 4.34 5.40
N SER A 174 9.65 5.60 4.96
CA SER A 174 8.93 6.66 5.64
C SER A 174 7.78 7.19 4.79
N LEU A 175 6.69 7.58 5.45
CA LEU A 175 5.58 8.32 4.83
C LEU A 175 6.06 9.59 4.11
N PHE A 176 7.10 10.26 4.61
CA PHE A 176 7.62 11.48 3.96
C PHE A 176 8.16 11.24 2.55
N GLY A 177 8.57 10.01 2.23
CA GLY A 177 9.01 9.63 0.89
C GLY A 177 7.87 9.51 -0.13
N LEU A 178 6.62 9.51 0.32
CA LEU A 178 5.45 9.31 -0.53
C LEU A 178 4.80 10.64 -0.93
N GLU A 179 4.35 10.73 -2.19
CA GLU A 179 3.55 11.87 -2.66
C GLU A 179 2.16 11.89 -2.03
N LYS A 180 1.55 10.72 -1.85
CA LYS A 180 0.21 10.51 -1.29
C LYS A 180 0.22 10.20 0.20
N LYS A 181 1.18 10.75 0.93
CA LYS A 181 1.40 10.47 2.36
C LYS A 181 0.25 10.86 3.29
N ASP A 182 -0.56 11.82 2.87
CA ASP A 182 -1.73 12.32 3.60
C ASP A 182 -3.02 11.54 3.23
N ASP A 183 -2.92 10.57 2.32
CA ASP A 183 -4.05 9.71 1.98
C ASP A 183 -4.40 8.77 3.16
N PRO A 184 -5.68 8.66 3.55
CA PRO A 184 -6.06 7.90 4.74
C PRO A 184 -5.73 6.41 4.65
N ILE A 185 -5.75 5.83 3.44
CA ILE A 185 -5.44 4.42 3.23
C ILE A 185 -3.93 4.20 3.28
N VAL A 186 -3.16 5.12 2.70
CA VAL A 186 -1.68 5.12 2.82
C VAL A 186 -1.26 5.22 4.29
N MET A 187 -1.83 6.15 5.06
CA MET A 187 -1.56 6.27 6.50
C MET A 187 -1.97 5.00 7.26
N MET A 188 -3.14 4.43 6.95
CA MET A 188 -3.58 3.18 7.55
C MET A 188 -2.59 2.03 7.31
N ILE A 189 -2.07 1.87 6.08
CA ILE A 189 -1.09 0.83 5.77
C ILE A 189 0.17 1.00 6.64
N TYR A 190 0.71 2.22 6.74
CA TYR A 190 1.86 2.47 7.62
C TYR A 190 1.54 2.21 9.10
N SER A 191 0.29 2.45 9.53
CA SER A 191 -0.13 2.15 10.90
C SER A 191 -0.13 0.64 11.17
N ILE A 192 -0.50 -0.18 10.17
CA ILE A 192 -0.42 -1.64 10.23
C ILE A 192 1.03 -2.06 10.32
N CYS A 193 1.90 -1.54 9.46
CA CYS A 193 3.34 -1.81 9.51
C CYS A 193 3.96 -1.46 10.89
N LYS A 194 3.61 -0.30 11.45
CA LYS A 194 4.07 0.12 12.79
C LYS A 194 3.67 -0.88 13.86
N LYS A 195 2.43 -1.36 13.83
CA LYS A 195 1.92 -2.36 14.80
C LYS A 195 2.58 -3.72 14.60
N ALA A 196 2.70 -4.20 13.37
CA ALA A 196 3.31 -5.49 13.05
C ALA A 196 4.78 -5.56 13.48
N LEU A 197 5.50 -4.45 13.37
CA LEU A 197 6.92 -4.35 13.72
C LEU A 197 7.16 -3.94 15.19
N ALA A 198 6.11 -3.75 15.99
CA ALA A 198 6.26 -3.43 17.40
C ALA A 198 6.99 -4.58 18.11
N GLY A 199 8.17 -4.28 18.66
CA GLY A 199 8.99 -5.26 19.39
C GLY A 199 9.97 -6.09 18.53
N GLN A 200 9.94 -5.97 17.20
CA GLN A 200 10.82 -6.75 16.30
C GLN A 200 12.11 -6.04 15.90
N ILE A 201 12.27 -4.77 16.29
CA ILE A 201 13.38 -3.92 15.85
C ILE A 201 14.33 -3.66 17.02
N SER A 202 15.57 -4.15 16.92
CA SER A 202 16.64 -3.85 17.89
C SER A 202 17.10 -2.40 17.80
N ILE A 203 17.76 -1.87 18.84
CA ILE A 203 18.20 -0.46 18.90
C ILE A 203 19.25 -0.15 17.81
N ASP A 204 20.20 -1.05 17.58
CA ASP A 204 21.25 -0.86 16.57
C ASP A 204 20.67 -0.87 15.16
N GLU A 205 19.71 -1.77 14.90
CA GLU A 205 19.01 -1.84 13.63
C GLU A 205 18.17 -0.58 13.38
N ARG A 206 17.57 0.02 14.43
CA ARG A 206 16.87 1.31 14.30
C ARG A 206 17.80 2.42 13.85
N THR A 207 19.01 2.49 14.41
CA THR A 207 19.95 3.58 14.12
C THR A 207 20.49 3.51 12.69
N VAL A 208 20.91 2.33 12.24
CA VAL A 208 21.39 2.15 10.85
C VAL A 208 20.27 2.40 9.84
N ASN A 209 19.06 1.88 10.10
CA ASN A 209 17.93 2.13 9.21
C ASN A 209 17.51 3.60 9.19
N ALA A 210 17.56 4.30 10.32
CA ALA A 210 17.28 5.72 10.36
C ALA A 210 18.27 6.51 9.50
N LEU A 211 19.57 6.17 9.53
CA LEU A 211 20.58 6.81 8.69
C LEU A 211 20.35 6.53 7.20
N LEU A 212 20.13 5.26 6.82
CA LEU A 212 19.88 4.88 5.43
C LEU A 212 18.61 5.54 4.88
N ASP A 213 17.54 5.59 5.68
CA ASP A 213 16.30 6.28 5.32
C ASP A 213 16.53 7.79 5.16
N VAL A 214 17.33 8.42 6.03
CA VAL A 214 17.67 9.84 5.90
C VAL A 214 18.35 10.12 4.57
N PHE A 215 19.35 9.32 4.20
CA PHE A 215 20.03 9.47 2.91
C PHE A 215 19.08 9.24 1.74
N SER A 216 18.31 8.16 1.78
CA SER A 216 17.38 7.79 0.70
C SER A 216 16.30 8.85 0.50
N ASN A 217 15.62 9.25 1.58
CA ASN A 217 14.53 10.22 1.52
C ASN A 217 15.04 11.60 1.09
N THR A 218 16.18 12.06 1.63
CA THR A 218 16.77 13.33 1.23
C THR A 218 17.13 13.35 -0.26
N ASN A 219 17.77 12.28 -0.75
CA ASN A 219 18.09 12.15 -2.17
C ASN A 219 16.82 12.12 -3.05
N ASN A 220 15.77 11.42 -2.63
CA ASN A 220 14.52 11.36 -3.36
C ASN A 220 13.82 12.73 -3.40
N GLN A 221 13.82 13.49 -2.30
CA GLN A 221 13.27 14.84 -2.29
C GLN A 221 14.06 15.78 -3.19
N PHE A 222 15.39 15.70 -3.21
CA PHE A 222 16.20 16.47 -4.15
C PHE A 222 15.91 16.12 -5.61
N LYS A 223 15.79 14.83 -5.96
CA LYS A 223 15.38 14.41 -7.30
C LYS A 223 14.01 14.99 -7.67
N ARG A 224 13.03 14.92 -6.77
CA ARG A 224 11.69 15.48 -7.00
C ARG A 224 11.72 17.00 -7.19
N ILE A 225 12.59 17.72 -6.48
CA ILE A 225 12.82 19.15 -6.68
C ILE A 225 13.43 19.41 -8.07
N ILE A 226 14.46 18.65 -8.46
CA ILE A 226 15.11 18.77 -9.77
C ILE A 226 14.09 18.51 -10.89
N ASP A 227 13.33 17.42 -10.81
CA ASP A 227 12.29 17.06 -11.78
C ASP A 227 11.23 18.17 -11.90
N ALA A 228 10.81 18.76 -10.78
CA ALA A 228 9.82 19.85 -10.78
C ALA A 228 10.38 21.16 -11.40
N VAL A 229 11.70 21.37 -11.35
CA VAL A 229 12.38 22.51 -11.97
C VAL A 229 12.59 22.27 -13.47
N GLU A 230 13.07 21.09 -13.84
CA GLU A 230 13.52 20.77 -15.21
C GLU A 230 12.38 20.30 -16.13
N LEU A 231 11.42 19.54 -15.63
CA LEU A 231 10.41 18.84 -16.44
C LEU A 231 9.02 19.47 -16.33
N ASP A 232 8.62 19.95 -15.14
CA ASP A 232 7.27 20.46 -14.88
C ASP A 232 7.11 21.99 -15.10
N GLY A 233 8.14 22.67 -15.63
CA GLY A 233 8.06 24.08 -15.99
C GLY A 233 8.11 25.06 -14.81
N GLN A 234 8.94 24.78 -13.80
CA GLN A 234 9.10 25.59 -12.57
C GLN A 234 7.81 25.69 -11.74
N ASP A 235 7.16 24.56 -11.41
CA ASP A 235 6.06 24.54 -10.43
C ASP A 235 6.58 24.87 -9.02
N LEU A 236 6.64 26.18 -8.73
CA LEU A 236 7.13 26.74 -7.46
C LEU A 236 6.37 26.20 -6.25
N LYS A 237 5.09 25.83 -6.40
CA LYS A 237 4.29 25.29 -5.31
C LYS A 237 4.77 23.88 -4.96
N ARG A 238 4.98 23.04 -5.97
CA ARG A 238 5.46 21.66 -5.82
C ARG A 238 6.91 21.64 -5.29
N ILE A 239 7.79 22.48 -5.84
CA ILE A 239 9.17 22.66 -5.35
C ILE A 239 9.18 23.04 -3.87
N LYS A 240 8.39 24.06 -3.48
CA LYS A 240 8.28 24.50 -2.09
C LYS A 240 7.78 23.37 -1.19
N GLN A 241 6.80 22.59 -1.65
CA GLN A 241 6.27 21.48 -0.87
C GLN A 241 7.34 20.41 -0.59
N TYR A 242 8.11 20.02 -1.61
CA TYR A 242 9.19 19.03 -1.44
C TYR A 242 10.30 19.51 -0.51
N ALA A 243 10.69 20.78 -0.62
CA ALA A 243 11.65 21.38 0.30
C ALA A 243 11.11 21.41 1.75
N LEU A 244 9.84 21.78 1.94
CA LEU A 244 9.19 21.78 3.26
C LEU A 244 9.09 20.37 3.85
N ASP A 245 8.79 19.37 3.02
CA ASP A 245 8.69 17.97 3.42
C ASP A 245 10.05 17.42 3.87
N SER A 246 11.10 17.71 3.11
CA SER A 246 12.48 17.37 3.48
C SER A 246 12.87 18.05 4.81
N ALA A 247 12.55 19.34 4.98
CA ALA A 247 12.84 20.06 6.23
C ALA A 247 12.07 19.47 7.43
N ARG A 248 10.79 19.12 7.25
CA ARG A 248 9.97 18.48 8.29
C ARG A 248 10.52 17.11 8.66
N TYR A 249 10.86 16.29 7.66
CA TYR A 249 11.45 14.98 7.87
C TYR A 249 12.77 15.08 8.65
N MET A 250 13.68 15.98 8.25
CA MET A 250 14.96 16.17 8.93
C MET A 250 14.78 16.60 10.40
N ARG A 251 13.84 17.51 10.67
CA ARG A 251 13.49 17.88 12.06
C ARG A 251 12.95 16.70 12.86
N SER A 252 12.10 15.88 12.24
CA SER A 252 11.60 14.65 12.86
C SER A 252 12.73 13.66 13.19
N CYS A 253 13.73 13.52 12.32
CA CYS A 253 14.91 12.68 12.60
C CYS A 253 15.72 13.24 13.78
N SER A 254 15.97 14.55 13.81
CA SER A 254 16.69 15.19 14.93
C SER A 254 15.95 15.06 16.28
N ALA A 255 14.62 15.13 16.27
CA ALA A 255 13.81 14.96 17.49
C ALA A 255 13.87 13.54 18.07
N ARG A 256 14.05 12.52 17.20
CA ARG A 256 14.15 11.11 17.62
C ARG A 256 15.53 10.72 18.15
N HIS A 257 16.57 11.49 17.80
CA HIS A 257 17.94 11.24 18.22
C HIS A 257 18.51 12.51 18.88
N PRO A 258 18.02 12.89 20.07
CA PRO A 258 18.54 14.04 20.78
C PRO A 258 20.03 13.84 21.06
N LYS A 259 20.82 14.90 20.87
CA LYS A 259 22.25 14.87 21.22
C LYS A 259 22.36 14.50 22.70
N HIS A 260 23.11 13.44 23.01
CA HIS A 260 23.61 13.27 24.37
C HIS A 260 24.55 14.45 24.64
N THR A 261 24.09 15.42 25.42
CA THR A 261 24.97 16.39 26.06
C THR A 261 25.82 15.62 27.06
N ALA A 262 27.11 15.52 26.77
CA ALA A 262 28.13 15.05 27.70
C ALA A 262 28.28 16.05 28.86
#